data_AF-A0A5A8UET2-F1
#
_entry.id   AF-A0A5A8UET2-F1
#
_cell.length_a   1.000
_cell.length_b   1.000
_cell.length_c   1.000
_cell.angle_alpha   90.00
_cell.angle_beta   90.00
_cell.angle_gamma   90.00
#
_symmetry.space_group_name_H-M   'P 1'
#
loop_
_entity.id
_entity.type
_entity.pdbx_description
1 polymer ?
#
loop_
_entity_poly.entity_id
_entity_poly.type
_entity_poly.pdbx_seq_one_letter_code
_entity_poly.pdbx_strand_id
1 'polypeptide(L)' 'GGLNPATVAEAISQVNPYAVDVSSGVESSKGIKDIAKIKQFVNSVK' A
#
# COMPACT_ATOMS: atom_id res chain seq x y z
N GLY A 1 5.29 -4.85 6.26
CA GLY A 1 6.07 -3.72 6.78
C GLY A 1 5.40 -2.39 6.54
N GLY A 2 4.36 -2.06 7.30
CA GLY A 2 3.83 -0.68 7.44
C GLY A 2 3.31 0.06 6.19
N LEU A 3 3.48 -0.47 4.98
CA LEU A 3 3.08 0.20 3.74
C LEU A 3 1.59 0.46 3.73
N ASN A 4 1.23 1.66 3.28
CA ASN A 4 -0.14 2.11 3.09
C ASN A 4 -0.14 3.09 1.89
N PRO A 5 -1.31 3.55 1.42
CA PRO A 5 -1.38 4.41 0.24
C PRO A 5 -0.58 5.73 0.34
N ALA A 6 -0.33 6.23 1.55
CA ALA A 6 0.42 7.47 1.78
C ALA A 6 1.94 7.25 1.79
N THR A 7 2.43 6.04 2.10
CA THR A 7 3.86 5.77 2.28
C THR A 7 4.49 4.95 1.15
N VAL A 8 3.67 4.24 0.35
CA VAL A 8 4.19 3.29 -0.65
C VAL A 8 4.99 3.96 -1.77
N ALA A 9 4.59 5.14 -2.23
CA ALA A 9 5.30 5.86 -3.30
C ALA A 9 6.72 6.27 -2.87
N GLU A 10 6.86 6.75 -1.63
CA GLU A 10 8.16 7.10 -1.06
C GLU A 10 9.04 5.86 -0.85
N ALA A 11 8.46 4.77 -0.35
CA ALA A 11 9.20 3.53 -0.18
C ALA A 11 9.73 2.98 -1.51
N ILE A 12 8.93 3.07 -2.58
CA ILE A 12 9.35 2.68 -3.93
C ILE A 12 10.48 3.58 -4.43
N SER A 13 10.36 4.91 -4.28
CA SER A 13 11.37 5.83 -4.80
C SER A 13 12.73 5.70 -4.09
N GLN A 14 12.73 5.37 -2.79
CA GLN A 14 13.95 5.21 -2.01
C GLN A 14 14.65 3.86 -2.25
N VAL A 15 13.87 2.78 -2.40
CA VAL A 15 14.40 1.41 -2.41
C VAL A 15 14.46 0.81 -3.82
N ASN A 16 13.62 1.31 -4.74
CA ASN A 16 13.39 0.76 -6.08
C ASN A 16 13.18 -0.78 -6.09
N PRO A 17 12.22 -1.29 -5.29
CA PRO A 17 12.01 -2.73 -5.15
C PRO A 17 11.36 -3.32 -6.40
N TYR A 18 11.59 -4.61 -6.63
CA TYR A 18 10.90 -5.36 -7.70
C TYR A 18 9.38 -5.42 -7.50
N ALA A 19 8.93 -5.56 -6.25
CA ALA A 19 7.53 -5.61 -5.89
C ALA A 19 7.30 -5.09 -4.47
N VAL A 20 6.09 -4.64 -4.20
CA VAL A 20 5.61 -4.27 -2.85
C VAL A 20 4.41 -5.13 -2.48
N ASP A 21 4.37 -5.58 -1.23
CA ASP A 21 3.24 -6.32 -0.66
C ASP A 21 2.60 -5.52 0.48
N VAL A 22 1.27 -5.55 0.54
CA VAL A 22 0.50 -4.85 1.58
C VAL A 22 -0.61 -5.74 2.12
N SER A 23 -0.66 -5.84 3.45
CA SER A 23 -1.74 -6.53 4.16
C SER A 23 -2.61 -5.53 4.94
N SER A 24 -2.22 -5.13 6.15
CA SER A 24 -3.05 -4.27 7.02
C SER A 24 -3.19 -2.82 6.56
N GLY A 25 -2.26 -2.31 5.74
CA GLY A 25 -2.29 -0.91 5.27
C GLY A 25 -3.45 -0.56 4.34
N VAL A 26 -4.19 -1.56 3.87
CA VAL A 26 -5.39 -1.42 3.05
C VAL A 26 -6.64 -2.00 3.72
N GLU A 27 -6.61 -2.20 5.03
CA GLU A 27 -7.76 -2.68 5.81
C GLU A 27 -8.60 -1.52 6.38
N SER A 28 -9.91 -1.71 6.48
CA SER A 28 -10.82 -0.84 7.25
C SER A 28 -10.83 -1.24 8.74
N SER A 29 -10.73 -2.54 9.01
CA SER A 29 -10.58 -3.14 10.33
C SER A 29 -9.83 -4.47 10.20
N LYS A 30 -9.32 -5.04 11.30
CA LYS A 30 -8.51 -6.27 11.28
C LYS A 30 -9.13 -7.38 10.42
N GLY A 31 -8.46 -7.74 9.34
CA GLY A 31 -8.88 -8.80 8.41
C GLY A 31 -9.94 -8.39 7.39
N ILE A 32 -10.43 -7.14 7.40
CA ILE A 32 -11.42 -6.63 6.44
C ILE A 32 -10.74 -5.62 5.51
N LYS A 33 -10.61 -5.99 4.24
CA LYS A 33 -10.02 -5.14 3.20
C LYS A 33 -10.96 -4.00 2.80
N ASP A 34 -10.40 -2.82 2.57
CA ASP A 34 -11.10 -1.64 2.08
C ASP A 34 -10.78 -1.42 0.60
N ILE A 35 -11.81 -1.51 -0.25
CA ILE A 35 -11.66 -1.36 -1.70
C ILE A 35 -11.14 0.03 -2.08
N ALA A 36 -11.55 1.09 -1.37
CA ALA A 36 -11.07 2.44 -1.66
C ALA A 36 -9.57 2.56 -1.34
N LYS A 37 -9.13 2.00 -0.20
CA LYS A 37 -7.70 1.98 0.16
C LYS A 37 -6.87 1.13 -0.79
N ILE A 38 -7.39 -0.02 -1.26
CA ILE A 38 -6.71 -0.83 -2.27
C ILE A 38 -6.51 -0.02 -3.56
N LYS A 39 -7.56 0.63 -4.06
CA LYS A 39 -7.47 1.46 -5.27
C LYS A 39 -6.45 2.59 -5.10
N GLN A 40 -6.49 3.27 -3.96
CA GLN A 40 -5.52 4.30 -3.62
C GLN A 40 -4.10 3.74 -3.58
N PHE A 41 -3.89 2.59 -2.94
CA PHE A 41 -2.58 1.94 -2.89
C PHE A 41 -2.03 1.63 -4.27
N VAL A 42 -2.83 1.00 -5.13
CA VAL A 42 -2.42 0.67 -6.51
C VAL A 42 -2.14 1.94 -7.32
N ASN A 43 -2.92 3.00 -7.13
CA ASN A 43 -2.67 4.28 -7.78
C ASN A 43 -1.38 4.96 -7.30
N SER A 44 -1.02 4.82 -6.01
CA SER A 44 0.25 5.31 -5.46
C SER A 44 1.47 4.47 -5.87
N VAL A 45 1.26 3.29 -6.46
CA VAL A 45 2.34 2.40 -6.96
C VAL A 45 2.63 2.62 -8.44
N LYS A 46 1.69 3.19 -9.20
CA LYS A 46 1.92 3.59 -10.61
C LYS A 46 2.90 4.74 -10.71
#